data_AF-A0A952SRZ7-F1
#
_entry.id   AF-A0A952SRZ7-F1
#
_cell.length_a   1.000
_cell.length_b   1.000
_cell.length_c   1.000
_cell.angle_alpha   90.00
_cell.angle_beta   90.00
_cell.angle_gamma   90.00
#
_symmetry.space_group_name_H-M   'P 1'
#
loop_
_entity.id
_entity.type
_entity.pdbx_description
1 polymer ?
#
loop_
_entity_poly.entity_id
_entity_poly.type
_entity_poly.pdbx_seq_one_letter_code
_entity_poly.pdbx_strand_id
1 'polypeptide(L)'
;MADSPGDSLMVSIQIFGQTLRAVVDESELEIPVLGTTTVKQLIEAHPAQLGGLRLFIQNREALITINKKIGSEDSPVRDGDVVKFSFQSRTSYDGNRDIPT
;
A
#
# COMPACT_ATOMS: atom_id res chain seq x y z
N MET A 1 10.21 -25.75 -25.22
CA MET A 1 10.56 -25.42 -23.82
C MET A 1 9.28 -24.89 -23.20
N ALA A 2 8.66 -25.67 -22.32
CA ALA A 2 7.41 -25.29 -21.69
C ALA A 2 7.71 -24.19 -20.66
N ASP A 3 7.03 -23.07 -20.81
CA ASP A 3 6.90 -22.02 -19.80
C ASP A 3 6.25 -22.69 -18.57
N SER A 4 7.06 -23.06 -17.59
CA SER A 4 6.56 -23.45 -16.27
C SER A 4 5.77 -22.24 -15.75
N PRO A 5 4.55 -22.41 -15.18
CA PRO A 5 3.88 -21.30 -14.51
C PRO A 5 4.75 -20.95 -13.30
N GLY A 6 5.65 -20.01 -13.51
CA GLY A 6 6.49 -19.45 -12.47
C GLY A 6 5.54 -18.92 -11.42
N ASP A 7 5.66 -19.48 -10.22
CA ASP A 7 5.02 -19.05 -8.99
C ASP A 7 4.86 -17.53 -9.02
N SER A 8 3.66 -17.08 -9.40
CA SER A 8 3.41 -15.66 -9.63
C SER A 8 3.32 -15.06 -8.26
N LEU A 9 4.42 -14.47 -7.81
CA LEU A 9 4.49 -13.82 -6.51
C LEU A 9 3.45 -12.69 -6.52
N MET A 10 2.38 -12.82 -5.74
CA MET A 10 1.21 -11.95 -5.81
C MET A 10 1.08 -11.14 -4.53
N VAL A 11 0.85 -9.85 -4.68
CA VAL A 11 0.55 -8.95 -3.57
C VAL A 11 -0.87 -8.46 -3.70
N SER A 12 -1.67 -8.62 -2.66
CA SER A 12 -3.04 -8.09 -2.66
C SER A 12 -3.02 -6.64 -2.19
N ILE A 13 -3.51 -5.74 -3.03
CA ILE A 13 -3.65 -4.31 -2.73
C ILE A 13 -5.10 -4.01 -2.40
N GLN A 14 -5.33 -3.30 -1.30
CA GLN A 14 -6.67 -2.87 -0.91
C GLN A 14 -6.67 -1.38 -0.57
N ILE A 15 -7.56 -0.62 -1.20
CA ILE A 15 -7.63 0.84 -1.11
C ILE A 15 -8.95 1.25 -0.47
N PHE A 16 -8.84 1.90 0.68
CA PHE A 16 -9.94 2.35 1.51
C PHE A 16 -9.98 3.86 1.64
N GLY A 17 -11.19 4.39 1.76
CA GLY A 17 -11.46 5.83 1.82
C GLY A 17 -11.81 6.38 0.44
N GLN A 18 -12.91 7.15 0.39
CA GLN A 18 -13.44 7.68 -0.87
C GLN A 18 -12.41 8.57 -1.59
N THR A 19 -11.58 9.30 -0.83
CA THR A 19 -10.52 10.15 -1.38
C THR A 19 -9.46 9.35 -2.16
N LEU A 20 -8.99 8.23 -1.61
CA LEU A 20 -8.01 7.39 -2.31
C LEU A 20 -8.67 6.65 -3.47
N ARG A 21 -9.90 6.17 -3.29
CA ARG A 21 -10.68 5.50 -4.36
C ARG A 21 -11.02 6.43 -5.53
N ALA A 22 -11.03 7.75 -5.32
CA ALA A 22 -11.27 8.72 -6.39
C ALA A 22 -10.06 8.94 -7.31
N VAL A 23 -8.86 8.48 -6.91
CA VAL A 23 -7.60 8.66 -7.66
C VAL A 23 -7.02 7.35 -8.19
N VAL A 24 -7.74 6.25 -8.05
CA VAL A 24 -7.40 4.91 -8.53
C VAL A 24 -8.60 4.33 -9.27
N ASP A 25 -8.35 3.50 -10.27
CA ASP A 25 -9.43 2.82 -11.00
C ASP A 25 -10.04 1.68 -10.17
N GLU A 26 -9.19 0.87 -9.53
CA GLU A 26 -9.61 -0.28 -8.75
C GLU A 26 -9.27 -0.13 -7.27
N SER A 27 -10.21 -0.53 -6.42
CA SER A 27 -10.02 -0.48 -4.96
C SER A 27 -9.43 -1.75 -4.38
N GLU A 28 -9.50 -2.86 -5.09
CA GLU A 28 -8.88 -4.12 -4.70
C GLU A 28 -8.32 -4.76 -5.96
N LEU A 29 -7.03 -5.09 -5.92
CA LEU A 29 -6.32 -5.63 -7.07
C LEU A 29 -5.15 -6.49 -6.61
N GLU A 30 -4.78 -7.46 -7.42
CA GLU A 30 -3.64 -8.33 -7.19
C GLU A 30 -2.52 -7.94 -8.15
N ILE A 31 -1.36 -7.59 -7.59
CA ILE A 31 -0.22 -7.14 -8.37
C ILE A 31 0.88 -8.20 -8.35
N PRO A 32 1.34 -8.68 -9.52
CA PRO A 32 2.48 -9.57 -9.59
C PRO A 32 3.77 -8.82 -9.24
N VAL A 33 4.56 -9.40 -8.34
CA VAL A 33 5.89 -8.94 -7.98
C VAL A 33 6.95 -9.94 -8.45
N LEU A 34 8.19 -9.48 -8.63
CA LEU A 34 9.30 -10.35 -9.04
C LEU A 34 10.16 -10.83 -7.85
N GLY A 35 9.85 -10.38 -6.64
CA GLY A 35 10.62 -10.67 -5.44
C GLY A 35 10.22 -9.77 -4.27
N THR A 36 11.13 -9.61 -3.31
CA THR A 36 10.94 -8.64 -2.23
C THR A 36 11.08 -7.23 -2.80
N THR A 37 10.02 -6.45 -2.73
CA THR A 37 9.97 -5.05 -3.17
C THR A 37 9.59 -4.17 -1.99
N THR A 38 9.49 -2.86 -2.19
CA THR A 38 8.89 -1.94 -1.20
C THR A 38 7.57 -1.40 -1.70
N VAL A 39 6.74 -0.89 -0.79
CA VAL A 39 5.48 -0.23 -1.15
C VAL A 39 5.71 0.89 -2.18
N LYS A 40 6.78 1.67 -1.99
CA LYS A 40 7.20 2.71 -2.93
C LYS A 40 7.51 2.14 -4.32
N GLN A 41 8.37 1.13 -4.40
CA GLN A 41 8.75 0.51 -5.66
C GLN A 41 7.54 -0.12 -6.37
N LEU A 42 6.62 -0.70 -5.61
CA LEU A 42 5.39 -1.28 -6.13
C LEU A 42 4.47 -0.20 -6.75
N ILE A 43 4.37 0.98 -6.12
CA ILE A 43 3.63 2.11 -6.71
C ILE A 43 4.34 2.65 -7.97
N GLU A 44 5.67 2.74 -7.95
CA GLU A 44 6.47 3.22 -9.08
C GLU A 44 6.45 2.25 -10.27
N ALA A 45 6.35 0.94 -10.02
CA ALA A 45 6.23 -0.09 -11.05
C ALA A 45 4.83 -0.15 -11.67
N HIS A 46 3.79 0.27 -10.95
CA HIS A 46 2.39 0.22 -11.38
C HIS A 46 1.71 1.60 -11.35
N PRO A 47 2.25 2.61 -12.07
CA PRO A 47 1.77 4.00 -11.98
C PRO A 47 0.33 4.16 -12.49
N ALA A 48 -0.12 3.33 -13.43
CA ALA A 48 -1.49 3.38 -13.94
C ALA A 48 -2.54 3.00 -12.87
N GLN A 49 -2.20 2.06 -11.97
CA GLN A 49 -3.12 1.55 -10.96
C GLN A 49 -2.95 2.27 -9.61
N LEU A 50 -1.70 2.59 -9.24
CA LEU A 50 -1.35 3.08 -7.91
C LEU A 50 -0.75 4.49 -7.91
N GLY A 51 -0.45 5.07 -9.06
CA GLY A 51 0.24 6.35 -9.17
C GLY A 51 -0.46 7.49 -8.42
N GLY A 52 -1.79 7.48 -8.39
CA GLY A 52 -2.60 8.45 -7.65
C GLY A 52 -2.36 8.42 -6.13
N LEU A 53 -1.99 7.26 -5.56
CA LEU A 53 -1.73 7.10 -4.13
C LEU A 53 -0.43 7.78 -3.68
N ARG A 54 0.52 7.99 -4.60
CA ARG A 54 1.85 8.55 -4.30
C ARG A 54 1.76 9.89 -3.59
N LEU A 55 0.87 10.78 -4.06
CA LEU A 55 0.69 12.11 -3.48
C LEU A 55 0.22 12.03 -2.02
N PHE A 56 -0.74 11.16 -1.73
CA PHE A 56 -1.28 11.00 -0.37
C PHE A 56 -0.26 10.39 0.59
N ILE A 57 0.58 9.48 0.11
CA ILE A 57 1.66 8.91 0.92
C ILE A 57 2.70 10.00 1.24
N GLN A 58 3.12 10.77 0.25
CA GLN A 58 4.07 11.89 0.42
C GLN A 58 3.54 12.96 1.39
N ASN A 59 2.24 13.24 1.35
CA ASN A 59 1.59 14.19 2.26
C ASN A 59 1.28 13.60 3.65
N ARG A 60 1.58 12.31 3.88
CA ARG A 60 1.20 11.55 5.09
C ARG A 60 -0.31 11.49 5.34
N GLU A 61 -1.08 11.55 4.27
CA GLU A 61 -2.54 11.45 4.25
C GLU A 61 -3.02 10.01 3.93
N ALA A 62 -2.10 9.10 3.62
CA ALA A 62 -2.38 7.67 3.49
C ALA A 62 -1.72 6.89 4.63
N LEU A 63 -2.50 6.02 5.29
CA LEU A 63 -2.00 5.01 6.21
C LEU A 63 -1.74 3.73 5.41
N ILE A 64 -0.52 3.21 5.54
CA ILE A 64 -0.09 1.98 4.90
C ILE A 64 -0.09 0.88 5.96
N THR A 65 -0.74 -0.25 5.69
CA THR A 65 -0.61 -1.44 6.54
C THR A 65 -0.30 -2.68 5.70
N ILE A 66 0.69 -3.45 6.12
CA ILE A 66 1.10 -4.71 5.49
C ILE A 66 0.74 -5.82 6.46
N ASN A 67 -0.09 -6.77 6.06
CA ASN A 67 -0.58 -7.86 6.92
C ASN A 67 -1.10 -7.35 8.28
N LYS A 68 -1.92 -6.31 8.26
CA LYS A 68 -2.50 -5.65 9.45
C LYS A 68 -1.50 -4.92 10.35
N LYS A 69 -0.22 -4.82 9.97
CA LYS A 69 0.81 -4.05 10.69
C LYS A 69 1.02 -2.71 10.01
N ILE A 70 1.13 -1.64 10.79
CA ILE A 70 1.43 -0.30 10.26
C ILE A 70 2.82 -0.32 9.63
N GLY A 71 2.89 0.12 8.38
CA GLY A 71 4.11 0.24 7.60
C GLY A 71 4.28 1.65 7.03
N SER A 72 5.30 1.79 6.20
CA SER A 72 5.69 2.99 5.48
C SER A 72 5.95 2.66 4.00
N GLU A 73 6.21 3.68 3.19
CA GLU A 73 6.55 3.49 1.77
C GLU A 73 7.82 2.64 1.56
N ASP A 74 8.76 2.70 2.52
CA ASP A 74 10.00 1.90 2.52
C ASP A 74 9.82 0.49 3.10
N SER A 75 8.63 0.16 3.59
CA SER A 75 8.40 -1.16 4.17
C SER A 75 8.43 -2.25 3.09
N PRO A 76 9.09 -3.39 3.37
CA PRO A 76 9.20 -4.47 2.41
C PRO A 76 7.87 -5.19 2.22
N VAL A 77 7.61 -5.59 0.99
CA VAL A 77 6.43 -6.32 0.54
C VAL A 77 6.89 -7.52 -0.28
N ARG A 78 6.24 -8.65 -0.08
CA ARG A 78 6.55 -9.95 -0.65
C ARG A 78 5.27 -10.64 -1.12
N ASP A 79 5.46 -11.73 -1.85
CA ASP A 79 4.38 -12.66 -2.17
C ASP A 79 3.50 -13.00 -0.96
N GLY A 80 2.19 -13.01 -1.19
CA GLY A 80 1.15 -13.29 -0.20
C GLY A 80 0.88 -12.14 0.76
N ASP A 81 1.62 -11.03 0.68
CA ASP A 81 1.36 -9.87 1.52
C ASP A 81 0.09 -9.14 1.08
N VAL A 82 -0.67 -8.69 2.08
CA VAL A 82 -1.81 -7.79 1.87
C VAL A 82 -1.41 -6.38 2.24
N VAL A 83 -1.31 -5.50 1.25
CA VAL A 83 -1.01 -4.07 1.43
C VAL A 83 -2.29 -3.28 1.35
N LYS A 84 -2.63 -2.65 2.47
CA LYS A 84 -3.81 -1.79 2.58
C LYS A 84 -3.40 -0.33 2.64
N PHE A 85 -4.05 0.48 1.81
CA PHE A 85 -4.00 1.93 1.86
C PHE A 85 -5.30 2.47 2.42
N SER A 86 -5.24 3.36 3.39
CA SER A 86 -6.42 3.98 3.97
C SER A 86 -6.21 5.48 4.08
N PHE A 87 -7.14 6.28 3.57
CA PHE A 87 -7.08 7.72 3.76
C PHE A 87 -7.14 8.05 5.25
N GLN A 88 -6.14 8.78 5.76
CA GLN A 88 -6.14 9.39 7.08
C GLN A 88 -6.11 10.90 6.90
N SER A 89 -7.23 11.56 7.20
CA SER A 89 -7.25 13.02 7.32
C SER A 89 -6.41 13.41 8.54
N ARG A 90 -5.62 14.47 8.40
CA ARG A 90 -4.71 15.02 9.42
C ARG A 90 -5.40 15.47 10.73
N THR A 91 -6.69 15.23 10.87
CA THR A 91 -7.52 15.70 11.98
C THR A 91 -7.28 14.93 13.29
N SER A 92 -6.64 13.75 13.33
CA SER A 92 -6.32 13.09 14.60
C SER A 92 -5.25 11.99 14.47
N TYR A 93 -3.99 12.37 14.59
CA TYR A 93 -3.04 11.55 15.36
C TYR A 93 -2.28 12.50 16.28
N ASP A 94 -3.02 13.11 17.21
CA ASP A 94 -2.44 13.63 18.45
C ASP A 94 -2.02 12.40 19.27
N GLY A 95 -0.79 11.96 19.03
CA GLY A 95 -0.15 10.88 19.77
C GLY A 95 0.44 11.36 21.09
N ASN A 96 -0.01 12.48 21.67
CA ASN A 96 0.30 12.80 23.06
C ASN A 96 -0.74 12.12 23.96
N ARG A 97 -0.70 10.78 24.00
CA ARG A 97 -1.28 10.09 25.15
C ARG A 97 -0.36 10.39 26.33
N ASP A 98 -0.73 11.42 27.08
CA ASP A 98 -0.29 11.71 28.43
C ASP A 98 0.05 10.42 29.18
N ILE A 99 1.30 10.32 29.61
CA ILE A 99 1.74 9.41 30.66
C ILE A 99 1.15 9.91 31.99
N PRO A 100 0.22 9.20 32.66
CA PRO A 100 -0.09 9.54 34.04
C PRO A 100 1.10 9.11 34.90
N THR A 101 1.66 10.07 35.63
CA THR A 101 2.66 9.87 36.71
C THR A 101 2.00 9.27 37.94
#